data_AF-A0A5C7JCB8-F1
#
_entry.id   AF-A0A5C7JCB8-F1
#
_cell.length_a   1.000
_cell.length_b   1.000
_cell.length_c   1.000
_cell.angle_alpha   90.00
_cell.angle_beta   90.00
_cell.angle_gamma   90.00
#
_symmetry.space_group_name_H-M   'P 1'
#
loop_
_entity.id
_entity.type
_entity.pdbx_description
1 polymer ?
#
loop_
_entity_poly.entity_id
_entity_poly.type
_entity_poly.pdbx_seq_one_letter_code
_entity_poly.pdbx_strand_id
1 'polypeptide(L)'
;MELYKRFIKFHDNDNVPCESKLKITTRNNYVEYTQCNPDDQREFNPKPGVQTELYNLWKKWHTKKYCEVSEDIKTNSLILFCNDICDRIEKEELDYIDELYEDDEYKESDIEDEKVIALKNHLEISNSEAIQDIKNDYDNIYTYGNKKYLVLTDDEANDYFDEYLDRYIDEVILPEIPEYLRYYFDDELWKRDVNMVERGSFLSTYNGKEHYETVNDLEYYIYRTN
;
A
#
# COMPACT_ATOMS: atom_id res chain seq x y z
N MET A 1 -2.36 -20.48 -19.56
CA MET A 1 -1.14 -20.34 -20.37
C MET A 1 -0.79 -18.86 -20.31
N GLU A 2 0.18 -18.50 -19.47
CA GLU A 2 0.59 -17.10 -19.28
C GLU A 2 1.22 -16.57 -20.57
N LEU A 3 0.87 -15.34 -20.89
CA LEU A 3 1.05 -14.76 -22.22
C LEU A 3 1.88 -13.50 -22.05
N TYR A 4 3.20 -13.66 -22.05
CA TYR A 4 4.11 -12.53 -21.94
C TYR A 4 4.25 -11.87 -23.31
N LYS A 5 3.93 -10.58 -23.38
CA LYS A 5 4.18 -9.74 -24.57
C LYS A 5 5.31 -8.78 -24.23
N ARG A 6 6.40 -8.81 -25.00
CA ARG A 6 7.56 -7.92 -24.82
C ARG A 6 7.87 -7.25 -26.15
N PHE A 7 8.34 -6.00 -26.09
CA PHE A 7 8.97 -5.34 -27.23
C PHE A 7 10.46 -5.64 -27.19
N ILE A 8 11.02 -6.06 -28.32
CA ILE A 8 12.45 -6.28 -28.47
C ILE A 8 12.96 -5.32 -29.53
N LYS A 9 13.98 -4.54 -29.16
CA LYS A 9 14.74 -3.71 -30.08
C LYS A 9 16.01 -4.46 -30.49
N PHE A 10 16.28 -4.54 -31.79
CA PHE A 10 17.47 -5.20 -32.34
C PHE A 10 17.95 -4.45 -33.58
N HIS A 11 19.17 -4.70 -34.04
CA HIS A 11 19.66 -4.16 -35.31
C HIS A 11 19.58 -5.26 -36.38
N ASP A 12 19.20 -4.89 -37.60
CA ASP A 12 19.22 -5.82 -38.74
C ASP A 12 20.64 -6.04 -39.29
N ASN A 13 20.77 -6.77 -40.39
CA ASN A 13 22.07 -7.07 -41.02
C ASN A 13 22.79 -5.82 -41.55
N ASP A 14 22.06 -4.72 -41.79
CA ASP A 14 22.59 -3.44 -42.24
C ASP A 14 22.81 -2.48 -41.05
N ASN A 15 22.70 -2.99 -39.82
CA ASN A 15 22.82 -2.25 -38.57
C ASN A 15 21.77 -1.14 -38.43
N VAL A 16 20.57 -1.34 -38.98
CA VAL A 16 19.44 -0.44 -38.81
C VAL A 16 18.64 -0.84 -37.58
N PRO A 17 18.35 0.09 -36.63
CA PRO A 17 17.55 -0.23 -35.45
C PRO A 17 16.12 -0.59 -35.85
N CYS A 18 15.68 -1.74 -35.36
CA CYS A 18 14.40 -2.36 -35.62
C CYS A 18 13.71 -2.67 -34.28
N GLU A 19 12.38 -2.60 -34.26
CA GLU A 19 11.56 -2.96 -33.10
C GLU A 19 10.55 -4.03 -33.49
N SER A 20 10.38 -5.04 -32.64
CA SER A 20 9.39 -6.10 -32.86
C SER A 20 8.70 -6.48 -31.56
N LYS A 21 7.36 -6.60 -31.64
CA LYS A 21 6.55 -7.10 -30.53
C LYS A 21 6.52 -8.61 -30.58
N LEU A 22 7.09 -9.27 -29.58
CA LEU A 22 7.04 -10.73 -29.46
C LEU A 22 6.01 -11.14 -28.41
N LYS A 23 5.24 -12.17 -28.75
CA LYS A 23 4.47 -12.99 -27.83
C LYS A 23 5.30 -14.21 -27.49
N ILE A 24 5.49 -14.43 -26.21
CA ILE A 24 6.20 -15.58 -25.67
C ILE A 24 5.14 -16.54 -25.13
N THR A 25 5.14 -17.79 -25.62
CA THR A 25 4.25 -18.85 -25.16
C THR A 25 5.04 -20.08 -24.76
N THR A 26 4.46 -20.89 -23.86
CA THR A 26 5.01 -22.20 -23.49
C THR A 26 4.16 -23.31 -24.07
N ARG A 27 4.76 -24.17 -24.89
CA ARG A 27 4.11 -25.35 -25.48
C ARG A 27 5.02 -26.57 -25.30
N ASN A 28 4.50 -27.65 -24.72
CA ASN A 28 5.25 -28.89 -24.46
C ASN A 28 6.59 -28.68 -23.70
N ASN A 29 6.62 -27.76 -22.73
CA ASN A 29 7.82 -27.34 -21.97
C ASN A 29 8.91 -26.62 -22.80
N TYR A 30 8.59 -26.16 -24.01
CA TYR A 30 9.43 -25.29 -24.82
C TYR A 30 8.87 -23.87 -24.85
N VAL A 31 9.78 -22.90 -24.86
CA VAL A 31 9.44 -21.49 -25.05
C VAL A 31 9.38 -21.22 -26.56
N GLU A 32 8.23 -20.76 -27.03
CA GLU A 32 7.98 -20.36 -28.40
C GLU A 32 7.88 -18.84 -28.47
N TYR A 33 8.58 -18.23 -29.44
CA TYR A 33 8.54 -16.80 -29.70
C TYR A 33 7.74 -16.57 -30.98
N THR A 34 6.65 -15.82 -30.90
CA THR A 34 5.80 -15.48 -32.05
C THR A 34 5.79 -13.96 -32.23
N GLN A 35 6.16 -13.48 -33.42
CA GLN A 35 6.04 -12.06 -33.74
C GLN A 35 4.57 -11.66 -33.86
N CYS A 36 4.18 -10.58 -33.17
CA CYS A 36 2.85 -10.00 -33.20
C CYS A 36 2.85 -8.75 -34.09
N ASN A 37 2.87 -8.93 -35.42
CA ASN A 37 2.54 -7.83 -36.32
C ASN A 37 1.03 -7.86 -36.65
N PRO A 38 0.32 -6.72 -36.58
CA PRO A 38 -1.09 -6.66 -36.94
C PRO A 38 -1.34 -6.83 -38.45
N ASP A 39 -0.36 -6.49 -39.31
CA ASP A 39 -0.57 -6.37 -40.76
C ASP A 39 0.31 -7.27 -41.65
N ASP A 40 1.21 -8.09 -41.08
CA ASP A 40 2.10 -8.95 -41.88
C ASP A 40 2.05 -10.39 -41.35
N GLN A 41 1.48 -11.31 -42.13
CA GLN A 41 1.33 -12.74 -41.80
C GLN A 41 2.64 -13.53 -41.91
N ARG A 42 3.80 -12.85 -41.84
CA ARG A 42 5.09 -13.55 -41.86
C ARG A 42 5.42 -14.00 -40.45
N GLU A 43 5.14 -15.25 -40.18
CA GLU A 43 5.66 -15.95 -39.02
C GLU A 43 7.20 -15.93 -39.10
N PHE A 44 7.84 -15.14 -38.25
CA PHE A 44 9.25 -15.32 -37.96
C PHE A 44 9.39 -16.67 -37.24
N ASN A 45 9.72 -17.70 -38.01
CA ASN A 45 9.92 -19.05 -37.52
C ASN A 45 11.42 -19.34 -37.59
N PRO A 46 12.20 -18.99 -36.54
CA PRO A 46 13.64 -19.17 -36.55
C PRO A 46 13.95 -20.63 -36.84
N LYS A 47 14.97 -20.88 -37.67
CA LYS A 47 15.38 -22.26 -37.98
C LYS A 47 15.63 -23.04 -36.68
N PRO A 48 15.40 -24.36 -36.62
CA PRO A 48 15.48 -25.14 -35.39
C PRO A 48 16.77 -24.93 -34.56
N GLY A 49 17.91 -24.70 -35.22
CA GLY A 49 19.17 -24.38 -34.55
C GLY A 49 19.14 -23.03 -33.79
N VAL A 50 18.53 -22.01 -34.37
CA VAL A 50 18.38 -20.67 -33.77
C VAL A 50 17.36 -20.68 -32.64
N GLN A 51 16.28 -21.46 -32.76
CA GLN A 51 15.33 -21.67 -31.65
C GLN A 51 15.99 -22.33 -30.45
N THR A 52 16.85 -23.33 -30.69
CA THR A 52 17.60 -24.01 -29.63
C THR A 52 18.55 -23.03 -28.93
N GLU A 53 19.20 -22.15 -29.69
CA GLU A 53 20.11 -21.14 -29.16
C GLU A 53 19.38 -20.08 -28.33
N LEU A 54 18.25 -19.57 -28.81
CA LEU A 54 17.37 -18.65 -28.07
C LEU A 54 16.81 -19.28 -26.79
N TYR A 55 16.37 -20.54 -26.86
CA TYR A 55 15.90 -21.28 -25.68
C TYR A 55 17.03 -21.49 -24.65
N ASN A 56 18.23 -21.83 -25.10
CA ASN A 56 19.39 -21.98 -24.21
C ASN A 56 19.80 -20.64 -23.57
N LEU A 57 19.71 -19.54 -24.31
CA LEU A 57 19.93 -18.18 -23.80
C LEU A 57 18.88 -17.81 -22.73
N TRP A 58 17.60 -18.04 -23.02
CA TRP A 58 16.50 -17.81 -22.08
C TRP A 58 16.63 -18.69 -20.83
N LYS A 59 16.93 -19.98 -21.01
CA LYS A 59 17.17 -20.91 -19.91
C LYS A 59 18.35 -20.43 -19.08
N LYS A 60 19.48 -20.06 -19.69
CA LYS A 60 20.67 -19.54 -18.99
C LYS A 60 20.38 -18.25 -18.22
N TRP A 61 19.58 -17.35 -18.76
CA TRP A 61 19.11 -16.12 -18.10
C TRP A 61 18.23 -16.42 -16.87
N HIS A 62 17.27 -17.34 -16.98
CA HIS A 62 16.34 -17.64 -15.88
C HIS A 62 16.84 -18.71 -14.90
N THR A 63 17.82 -19.54 -15.28
CA THR A 63 18.51 -20.45 -14.34
C THR A 63 19.68 -19.79 -13.63
N LYS A 64 20.25 -18.69 -14.13
CA LYS A 64 21.34 -17.96 -13.45
C LYS A 64 20.99 -17.34 -12.09
N LYS A 65 19.73 -17.44 -11.63
CA LYS A 65 19.43 -17.27 -10.19
C LYS A 65 20.10 -18.35 -9.32
N TYR A 66 20.62 -19.42 -9.90
CA TYR A 66 21.46 -20.42 -9.24
C TYR A 66 22.54 -20.99 -10.18
N CYS A 67 23.77 -20.95 -9.69
CA CYS A 67 24.96 -21.72 -10.11
C CYS A 67 26.05 -21.02 -10.92
N GLU A 68 27.25 -21.18 -10.35
CA GLU A 68 28.58 -20.77 -10.76
C GLU A 68 29.07 -21.46 -12.05
N VAL A 69 30.14 -20.87 -12.58
CA VAL A 69 30.81 -21.06 -13.87
C VAL A 69 31.34 -22.48 -14.12
N SER A 70 31.41 -22.92 -15.38
CA SER A 70 32.50 -23.82 -15.81
C SER A 70 33.13 -23.35 -17.13
N GLU A 71 34.46 -23.23 -17.08
CA GLU A 71 35.35 -22.78 -18.14
C GLU A 71 35.50 -23.83 -19.25
N ASP A 72 35.29 -23.41 -20.50
CA ASP A 72 36.17 -23.67 -21.65
C ASP A 72 35.44 -23.22 -22.91
N ILE A 73 35.91 -22.14 -23.52
CA ILE A 73 35.90 -21.84 -24.97
C ILE A 73 36.51 -20.44 -25.16
N LYS A 74 37.35 -20.31 -26.18
CA LYS A 74 37.99 -19.09 -26.67
C LYS A 74 36.97 -18.03 -27.12
N THR A 75 36.33 -17.35 -26.17
CA THR A 75 35.36 -16.29 -26.44
C THR A 75 35.58 -15.08 -25.53
N ASN A 76 36.82 -14.60 -25.39
CA ASN A 76 37.06 -13.36 -24.64
C ASN A 76 36.28 -12.16 -25.24
N SER A 77 36.13 -12.08 -26.56
CA SER A 77 35.34 -11.02 -27.20
C SER A 77 33.82 -11.19 -27.02
N LEU A 78 33.32 -12.43 -27.07
CA LEU A 78 31.88 -12.70 -26.99
C LEU A 78 31.38 -12.69 -25.55
N ILE A 79 32.21 -13.12 -24.60
CA ILE A 79 31.93 -13.03 -23.15
C ILE A 79 31.93 -11.56 -22.73
N LEU A 80 32.88 -10.74 -23.19
CA LEU A 80 32.88 -9.30 -22.91
C LEU A 80 31.65 -8.60 -23.50
N PHE A 81 31.27 -8.94 -24.73
CA PHE A 81 30.07 -8.38 -25.36
C PHE A 81 28.78 -8.81 -24.66
N CYS A 82 28.67 -10.09 -24.26
CA CYS A 82 27.53 -10.56 -23.50
C CYS A 82 27.46 -9.95 -22.10
N ASN A 83 28.60 -9.75 -21.42
CA ASN A 83 28.63 -9.08 -20.13
C ASN A 83 28.26 -7.60 -20.26
N ASP A 84 28.76 -6.88 -21.25
CA ASP A 84 28.38 -5.47 -21.52
C ASP A 84 26.88 -5.33 -21.82
N ILE A 85 26.30 -6.28 -22.58
CA ILE A 85 24.84 -6.31 -22.82
C ILE A 85 24.07 -6.66 -21.53
N CYS A 86 24.54 -7.62 -20.74
CA CYS A 86 23.89 -7.96 -19.47
C CYS A 86 23.96 -6.77 -18.50
N ASP A 87 25.10 -6.12 -18.35
CA ASP A 87 25.28 -4.96 -17.47
C ASP A 87 24.41 -3.78 -17.93
N ARG A 88 24.25 -3.59 -19.25
CA ARG A 88 23.35 -2.58 -19.81
C ARG A 88 21.88 -2.92 -19.63
N ILE A 89 21.48 -4.18 -19.76
CA ILE A 89 20.09 -4.60 -19.52
C ILE A 89 19.77 -4.55 -18.03
N GLU A 90 20.67 -5.00 -17.16
CA GLU A 90 20.51 -4.89 -15.71
C GLU A 90 20.44 -3.43 -15.29
N LYS A 91 21.25 -2.56 -15.90
CA LYS A 91 21.17 -1.11 -15.67
C LYS A 91 19.88 -0.50 -16.23
N GLU A 92 19.47 -0.82 -17.45
CA GLU A 92 18.23 -0.31 -18.03
C GLU A 92 16.99 -0.85 -17.29
N GLU A 93 17.02 -2.08 -16.76
CA GLU A 93 15.98 -2.63 -15.90
C GLU A 93 16.01 -2.01 -14.51
N LEU A 94 17.18 -1.72 -13.93
CA LEU A 94 17.29 -0.99 -12.67
C LEU A 94 16.84 0.46 -12.82
N ASP A 95 17.23 1.15 -13.90
CA ASP A 95 16.80 2.53 -14.21
C ASP A 95 15.29 2.56 -14.50
N TYR A 96 14.72 1.52 -15.14
CA TYR A 96 13.28 1.39 -15.37
C TYR A 96 12.50 1.01 -14.11
N ILE A 97 13.09 0.22 -13.22
CA ILE A 97 12.57 -0.06 -11.88
C ILE A 97 12.64 1.22 -11.05
N ASP A 98 13.74 1.98 -11.07
CA ASP A 98 13.83 3.28 -10.42
C ASP A 98 12.81 4.27 -11.01
N GLU A 99 12.57 4.30 -12.33
CA GLU A 99 11.49 5.12 -12.92
C GLU A 99 10.07 4.62 -12.57
N LEU A 100 9.88 3.34 -12.27
CA LEU A 100 8.61 2.75 -11.84
C LEU A 100 8.38 2.82 -10.32
N TYR A 101 9.46 2.96 -9.54
CA TYR A 101 9.49 3.10 -8.09
C TYR A 101 10.06 4.45 -7.64
N GLU A 102 10.18 5.43 -8.56
CA GLU A 102 9.86 6.85 -8.33
C GLU A 102 8.34 6.97 -8.03
N ASP A 103 7.82 6.00 -7.28
CA ASP A 103 6.59 6.03 -6.51
C ASP A 103 6.73 7.27 -5.64
N ASP A 104 6.03 8.33 -6.05
CA ASP A 104 5.24 9.21 -5.22
C ASP A 104 5.50 9.00 -3.73
N GLU A 105 6.66 9.46 -3.25
CA GLU A 105 6.99 9.46 -1.84
C GLU A 105 6.02 10.46 -1.21
N TYR A 106 4.85 9.98 -0.80
CA TYR A 106 3.81 10.79 -0.20
C TYR A 106 4.42 11.47 1.02
N LYS A 107 4.69 12.76 0.85
CA LYS A 107 5.25 13.58 1.90
C LYS A 107 4.20 13.71 2.97
N GLU A 108 4.64 13.92 4.20
CA GLU A 108 3.71 14.20 5.30
C GLU A 108 2.82 15.44 5.00
N SER A 109 3.31 16.34 4.14
CA SER A 109 2.54 17.46 3.58
C SER A 109 1.31 17.07 2.77
N ASP A 110 1.20 15.82 2.34
CA ASP A 110 0.11 15.37 1.47
C ASP A 110 -1.12 14.92 2.29
N ILE A 111 -0.98 14.80 3.61
CA ILE A 111 -2.07 14.58 4.55
C ILE A 111 -2.49 15.94 5.11
N GLU A 112 -3.57 16.53 4.58
CA GLU A 112 -4.06 17.84 5.05
C GLU A 112 -4.82 17.75 6.39
N ASP A 113 -5.37 16.57 6.74
CA ASP A 113 -6.16 16.37 7.96
C ASP A 113 -5.26 15.99 9.14
N GLU A 114 -5.08 16.92 10.08
CA GLU A 114 -4.28 16.71 11.29
C GLU A 114 -4.79 15.55 12.16
N LYS A 115 -6.09 15.23 12.13
CA LYS A 115 -6.66 14.07 12.84
C LYS A 115 -6.20 12.75 12.21
N VAL A 116 -6.03 12.72 10.88
CA VAL A 116 -5.45 11.57 10.18
C VAL A 116 -3.98 11.42 10.55
N ILE A 117 -3.23 12.53 10.67
CA ILE A 117 -1.83 12.52 11.12
C ILE A 117 -1.75 11.98 12.56
N ALA A 118 -2.60 12.45 13.46
CA ALA A 118 -2.66 11.97 14.84
C ALA A 118 -2.97 10.48 14.89
N LEU A 119 -3.97 10.02 14.13
CA LEU A 119 -4.31 8.60 14.08
C LEU A 119 -3.19 7.75 13.46
N LYS A 120 -2.53 8.22 12.41
CA LYS A 120 -1.35 7.57 11.81
C LYS A 120 -0.27 7.34 12.86
N ASN A 121 0.07 8.39 13.61
CA ASN A 121 1.10 8.34 14.65
C ASN A 121 0.74 7.32 15.74
N HIS A 122 -0.51 7.34 16.21
CA HIS A 122 -1.01 6.37 17.18
C HIS A 122 -0.96 4.92 16.69
N LEU A 123 -1.23 4.69 15.41
CA LEU A 123 -1.21 3.36 14.79
C LEU A 123 0.20 2.91 14.40
N GLU A 124 1.19 3.79 14.45
CA GLU A 124 2.58 3.56 14.03
C GLU A 124 2.68 3.07 12.56
N ILE A 125 1.84 3.62 11.66
CA ILE A 125 1.81 3.26 10.23
C ILE A 125 2.47 4.31 9.34
N SER A 126 2.77 3.93 8.09
CA SER A 126 3.38 4.82 7.10
C SER A 126 2.41 5.86 6.52
N ASN A 127 2.93 6.96 5.94
CA ASN A 127 2.10 7.97 5.28
C ASN A 127 1.27 7.39 4.12
N SER A 128 1.88 6.55 3.29
CA SER A 128 1.21 5.93 2.15
C SER A 128 0.06 5.03 2.60
N GLU A 129 0.27 4.25 3.67
CA GLU A 129 -0.77 3.43 4.27
C GLU A 129 -1.88 4.27 4.90
N ALA A 130 -1.54 5.35 5.61
CA ALA A 130 -2.55 6.26 6.17
C ALA A 130 -3.45 6.88 5.09
N ILE A 131 -2.87 7.35 3.98
CA ILE A 131 -3.61 7.95 2.85
C ILE A 131 -4.53 6.93 2.18
N GLN A 132 -4.09 5.67 2.05
CA GLN A 132 -4.85 4.63 1.36
C GLN A 132 -5.93 3.99 2.23
N ASP A 133 -5.63 3.76 3.52
CA ASP A 133 -6.41 2.87 4.36
C ASP A 133 -7.19 3.56 5.48
N ILE A 134 -6.79 4.77 5.92
CA ILE A 134 -7.60 5.55 6.87
C ILE A 134 -8.73 6.23 6.11
N LYS A 135 -9.97 5.96 6.54
CA LYS A 135 -11.18 6.56 5.97
C LYS A 135 -11.90 7.38 7.02
N ASN A 136 -12.17 8.63 6.72
CA ASN A 136 -13.11 9.44 7.48
C ASN A 136 -14.52 9.02 7.09
N ASP A 137 -15.25 8.37 8.02
CA ASP A 137 -16.61 7.92 7.77
C ASP A 137 -17.59 9.10 7.89
N TYR A 138 -17.59 9.77 9.05
CA TYR A 138 -18.33 10.99 9.37
C TYR A 138 -18.02 11.44 10.81
N ASP A 139 -18.22 12.71 11.12
CA ASP A 139 -18.27 13.24 12.51
C ASP A 139 -17.10 12.77 13.39
N ASN A 140 -15.88 12.98 12.91
CA ASN A 140 -14.65 12.62 13.63
C ASN A 140 -14.44 11.11 13.86
N ILE A 141 -15.23 10.25 13.19
CA ILE A 141 -15.04 8.81 13.17
C ILE A 141 -14.19 8.41 11.96
N TYR A 142 -13.08 7.75 12.26
CA TYR A 142 -12.12 7.24 11.31
C TYR A 142 -12.08 5.71 11.38
N THR A 143 -11.97 5.07 10.22
CA THR A 143 -11.85 3.62 10.09
C THR A 143 -10.48 3.26 9.54
N TYR A 144 -9.82 2.29 10.16
CA TYR A 144 -8.61 1.65 9.67
C TYR A 144 -8.72 0.13 9.84
N GLY A 145 -8.63 -0.60 8.72
CA GLY A 145 -8.93 -2.03 8.68
C GLY A 145 -10.38 -2.32 9.12
N ASN A 146 -10.55 -3.05 10.22
CA ASN A 146 -11.85 -3.37 10.82
C ASN A 146 -12.14 -2.60 12.13
N LYS A 147 -11.31 -1.61 12.44
CA LYS A 147 -11.36 -0.83 13.68
C LYS A 147 -11.85 0.59 13.40
N LYS A 148 -12.58 1.14 14.36
CA LYS A 148 -13.13 2.49 14.36
C LYS A 148 -12.53 3.30 15.50
N TYR A 149 -12.21 4.54 15.17
CA TYR A 149 -11.55 5.49 16.05
C TYR A 149 -12.30 6.81 16.04
N LEU A 150 -12.60 7.34 17.21
CA LEU A 150 -13.08 8.70 17.40
C LEU A 150 -11.85 9.58 17.68
N VAL A 151 -11.60 10.58 16.84
CA VAL A 151 -10.42 11.46 16.95
C VAL A 151 -10.86 12.91 17.12
N LEU A 152 -10.58 13.49 18.27
CA LEU A 152 -11.11 14.78 18.70
C LEU A 152 -9.99 15.69 19.22
N THR A 153 -10.15 17.00 19.10
CA THR A 153 -9.37 17.94 19.93
C THR A 153 -9.81 17.85 21.40
N ASP A 154 -9.09 18.48 22.33
CA ASP A 154 -9.51 18.48 23.74
C ASP A 154 -10.90 19.11 23.95
N ASP A 155 -11.16 20.25 23.29
CA ASP A 155 -12.45 20.94 23.35
C ASP A 155 -13.56 20.05 22.78
N GLU A 156 -13.34 19.46 21.60
CA GLU A 156 -14.30 18.54 20.98
C GLU A 156 -14.55 17.30 21.86
N ALA A 157 -13.51 16.77 22.52
CA ALA A 157 -13.64 15.63 23.43
C ALA A 157 -14.46 15.98 24.68
N ASN A 158 -14.30 17.18 25.22
CA ASN A 158 -15.11 17.67 26.33
C ASN A 158 -16.58 17.85 25.93
N ASP A 159 -16.84 18.48 24.78
CA ASP A 159 -18.20 18.66 24.26
C ASP A 159 -18.88 17.32 23.99
N TYR A 160 -18.18 16.40 23.32
CA TYR A 160 -18.70 15.06 23.02
C TYR A 160 -18.98 14.26 24.31
N PHE A 161 -18.14 14.43 25.33
CA PHE A 161 -18.34 13.77 26.61
C PHE A 161 -19.56 14.32 27.35
N ASP A 162 -19.74 15.64 27.39
CA ASP A 162 -20.92 16.25 28.04
C ASP A 162 -22.22 15.81 27.37
N GLU A 163 -22.28 15.81 26.04
CA GLU A 163 -23.44 15.31 25.28
C GLU A 163 -23.71 13.82 25.54
N TYR A 164 -22.65 13.01 25.67
CA TYR A 164 -22.78 11.60 26.05
C TYR A 164 -23.39 11.46 27.45
N LEU A 165 -22.95 12.26 28.42
CA LEU A 165 -23.47 12.22 29.79
C LEU A 165 -24.95 12.61 29.85
N ASP A 166 -25.37 13.65 29.11
CA ASP A 166 -26.79 14.03 29.00
C ASP A 166 -27.64 12.87 28.48
N ARG A 167 -27.20 12.27 27.37
CA ARG A 167 -27.90 11.13 26.79
C ARG A 167 -27.96 9.95 27.75
N TYR A 168 -26.88 9.67 28.47
CA TYR A 168 -26.83 8.58 29.45
C TYR A 168 -27.78 8.84 30.62
N ILE A 169 -27.88 10.09 31.10
CA ILE A 169 -28.85 10.47 32.12
C ILE A 169 -30.28 10.20 31.62
N ASP A 170 -30.62 10.70 30.44
CA ASP A 170 -31.98 10.62 29.89
C ASP A 170 -32.39 9.20 29.47
N GLU A 171 -31.49 8.44 28.87
CA GLU A 171 -31.79 7.13 28.29
C GLU A 171 -31.54 5.95 29.24
N VAL A 172 -30.68 6.14 30.25
CA VAL A 172 -30.28 5.05 31.16
C VAL A 172 -30.63 5.34 32.60
N ILE A 173 -30.27 6.51 33.14
CA ILE A 173 -30.44 6.78 34.59
C ILE A 173 -31.90 7.10 34.92
N LEU A 174 -32.48 8.12 34.29
CA LEU A 174 -33.84 8.57 34.59
C LEU A 174 -34.89 7.48 34.38
N PRO A 175 -34.83 6.64 33.32
CA PRO A 175 -35.76 5.52 33.14
C PRO A 175 -35.78 4.54 34.31
N GLU A 176 -34.63 4.29 34.94
CA GLU A 176 -34.47 3.37 36.08
C GLU A 176 -34.91 4.00 37.42
N ILE A 177 -35.02 5.34 37.48
CA ILE A 177 -35.53 6.05 38.65
C ILE A 177 -37.08 6.14 38.56
N PRO A 178 -37.81 5.71 39.61
CA PRO A 178 -39.26 5.91 39.67
C PRO A 178 -39.63 7.36 39.40
N GLU A 179 -40.66 7.60 38.58
CA GLU A 179 -41.00 8.94 38.07
C GLU A 179 -41.15 10.00 39.18
N TYR A 180 -41.76 9.62 40.30
CA TYR A 180 -41.95 10.50 41.46
C TYR A 180 -40.66 10.89 42.20
N LEU A 181 -39.54 10.21 41.93
CA LEU A 181 -38.22 10.51 42.48
C LEU A 181 -37.31 11.28 41.50
N ARG A 182 -37.62 11.29 40.19
CA ARG A 182 -36.75 11.90 39.17
C ARG A 182 -36.46 13.38 39.43
N TYR A 183 -37.43 14.11 39.98
CA TYR A 183 -37.27 15.52 40.35
C TYR A 183 -36.17 15.77 41.39
N TYR A 184 -35.76 14.75 42.15
CA TYR A 184 -34.69 14.84 43.14
C TYR A 184 -33.31 14.45 42.59
N PHE A 185 -33.24 13.99 41.34
CA PHE A 185 -31.97 13.70 40.69
C PHE A 185 -31.33 15.01 40.22
N ASP A 186 -30.10 15.25 40.66
CA ASP A 186 -29.30 16.43 40.31
C ASP A 186 -28.27 16.01 39.25
N ASP A 187 -28.60 16.30 38.00
CA ASP A 187 -27.81 15.98 36.80
C ASP A 187 -26.44 16.65 36.84
N GLU A 188 -26.38 17.93 37.19
CA GLU A 188 -25.13 18.71 37.30
C GLU A 188 -24.19 18.15 38.37
N LEU A 189 -24.72 17.81 39.55
CA LEU A 189 -23.93 17.20 40.62
C LEU A 189 -23.38 15.84 40.17
N TRP A 190 -24.21 15.04 39.49
CA TRP A 190 -23.80 13.73 38.98
C TRP A 190 -22.73 13.85 37.89
N LYS A 191 -22.92 14.73 36.90
CA LYS A 191 -21.94 15.00 35.84
C LYS A 191 -20.60 15.45 36.43
N ARG A 192 -20.62 16.33 37.43
CA ARG A 192 -19.41 16.79 38.12
C ARG A 192 -18.65 15.64 38.78
N ASP A 193 -19.37 14.71 39.41
CA ASP A 193 -18.75 13.56 40.06
C ASP A 193 -18.20 12.57 39.01
N VAL A 194 -18.87 12.41 37.87
CA VAL A 194 -18.40 11.59 36.74
C VAL A 194 -17.19 12.20 36.04
N ASN A 195 -17.12 13.52 35.92
CA ASN A 195 -15.96 14.23 35.36
C ASN A 195 -14.66 14.03 36.17
N MET A 196 -14.73 13.47 37.39
CA MET A 196 -13.53 13.03 38.12
C MET A 196 -12.95 11.71 37.59
N VAL A 197 -13.65 11.03 36.69
CA VAL A 197 -13.22 9.81 36.00
C VAL A 197 -12.73 10.18 34.59
N GLU A 198 -11.72 9.47 34.09
CA GLU A 198 -11.17 9.69 32.75
C GLU A 198 -12.22 9.43 31.65
N ARG A 199 -12.35 10.37 30.69
CA ARG A 199 -13.34 10.31 29.58
C ARG A 199 -13.22 9.03 28.76
N GLY A 200 -12.00 8.51 28.64
CA GLY A 200 -11.71 7.23 28.00
C GLY A 200 -12.62 6.09 28.45
N SER A 201 -13.02 6.06 29.73
CA SER A 201 -13.91 5.04 30.29
C SER A 201 -15.31 5.02 29.65
N PHE A 202 -15.71 6.14 29.04
CA PHE A 202 -17.02 6.34 28.43
C PHE A 202 -16.92 6.42 26.91
N LEU A 203 -15.94 7.15 26.39
CA LEU A 203 -15.81 7.40 24.95
C LEU A 203 -15.11 6.25 24.20
N SER A 204 -14.22 5.49 24.86
CA SER A 204 -13.54 4.33 24.26
C SER A 204 -14.28 3.04 24.62
N THR A 205 -15.35 2.73 23.89
CA THR A 205 -16.19 1.55 24.16
C THR A 205 -15.44 0.21 24.05
N TYR A 206 -14.27 0.17 23.39
CA TYR A 206 -13.49 -1.04 23.24
C TYR A 206 -12.60 -1.36 24.45
N ASN A 207 -11.83 -0.38 24.95
CA ASN A 207 -10.83 -0.62 26.01
C ASN A 207 -10.90 0.36 27.19
N GLY A 208 -11.79 1.35 27.16
CA GLY A 208 -11.94 2.36 28.21
C GLY A 208 -10.75 3.31 28.34
N LYS A 209 -9.85 3.36 27.36
CA LYS A 209 -8.63 4.19 27.41
C LYS A 209 -8.70 5.38 26.48
N GLU A 210 -8.17 6.49 26.98
CA GLU A 210 -7.90 7.70 26.23
C GLU A 210 -6.43 7.67 25.79
N HIS A 211 -6.21 7.82 24.49
CA HIS A 211 -4.89 8.03 23.91
C HIS A 211 -4.83 9.44 23.35
N TYR A 212 -3.64 10.00 23.18
CA TYR A 212 -3.47 11.29 22.53
C TYR A 212 -2.18 11.34 21.72
N GLU A 213 -2.18 12.16 20.68
CA GLU A 213 -1.02 12.49 19.87
C GLU A 213 -0.96 14.00 19.65
N THR A 214 0.24 14.56 19.61
CA THR A 214 0.45 16.00 19.36
C THR A 214 0.79 16.22 17.90
N VAL A 215 0.01 17.05 17.21
CA VAL A 215 0.23 17.45 15.81
C VAL A 215 0.14 18.98 15.76
N ASN A 216 1.18 19.64 15.22
CA ASN A 216 1.23 21.10 15.09
C ASN A 216 0.90 21.87 16.39
N ASP A 217 1.48 21.42 17.52
CA ASP A 217 1.25 21.98 18.86
C ASP A 217 -0.20 21.87 19.38
N LEU A 218 -1.05 21.05 18.75
CA LEU A 218 -2.39 20.72 19.20
C LEU A 218 -2.49 19.23 19.59
N GLU A 219 -3.17 18.95 20.70
CA GLU A 219 -3.41 17.58 21.15
C GLU A 219 -4.70 17.02 20.55
N TYR A 220 -4.58 15.83 19.99
CA TYR A 220 -5.67 15.06 19.42
C TYR A 220 -5.87 13.78 20.23
N TYR A 221 -7.05 13.63 20.79
CA TYR A 221 -7.48 12.52 21.62
C TYR A 221 -8.13 11.43 20.76
N ILE A 222 -7.74 10.18 21.00
CA ILE A 222 -8.07 9.03 20.18
C ILE A 222 -8.73 7.96 21.05
N TYR A 223 -9.95 7.59 20.67
CA TYR A 223 -10.76 6.58 21.37
C TYR A 223 -11.15 5.46 20.42
N ARG A 224 -11.03 4.20 20.85
CA ARG A 224 -11.40 3.05 20.02
C ARG A 224 -12.83 2.62 20.32
N THR A 225 -13.66 2.56 19.28
CA THR A 225 -15.12 2.40 19.43
C THR A 225 -15.66 1.00 19.06
N ASN A 226 -14.78 0.06 18.65
CA ASN A 226 -15.14 -1.35 18.39
C ASN A 226 -13.96 -2.35 18.44
#